data_AF-A0A3B8WB51-F1
#
_entry.id   AF-A0A3B8WB51-F1
#
_cell.length_a   1.000
_cell.length_b   1.000
_cell.length_c   1.000
_cell.angle_alpha   90.00
_cell.angle_beta   90.00
_cell.angle_gamma   90.00
#
_symmetry.space_group_name_H-M   'P 1'
#
loop_
_entity.id
_entity.type
_entity.pdbx_description
1 polymer ?
#
loop_
_entity_poly.entity_id
_entity_poly.type
_entity_poly.pdbx_seq_one_letter_code
_entity_poly.pdbx_strand_id
1 'polypeptide(L)'
;MKTIKAGREIFRISDSPNFAENEVFHLIQSFRASLVRSLIAAGLDTYIELRFRQRIGPKLLADLERSLTGLAHSPVLPGEFVDVVNAIRKFDFYALPSEPFYRQIDERLRQGLIQTEINFRTSSKRTPRLYALSRTA
;
A
#
# COMPACT_ATOMS: atom_id res chain seq x y z
N MET A 1 -18.52 21.81 -13.75
CA MET A 1 -18.47 21.02 -12.50
C MET A 1 -18.06 19.61 -12.88
N LYS A 2 -17.08 19.04 -12.19
CA LYS A 2 -16.56 17.71 -12.49
C LYS A 2 -17.09 16.68 -11.50
N THR A 3 -17.47 15.52 -12.00
CA THR A 3 -17.99 14.39 -11.23
C THR A 3 -17.03 13.23 -11.33
N ILE A 4 -16.61 12.73 -10.18
CA ILE A 4 -15.56 11.71 -10.08
C ILE A 4 -16.12 10.53 -9.30
N LYS A 5 -16.14 9.35 -9.91
CA LYS A 5 -16.57 8.11 -9.25
C LYS A 5 -15.34 7.35 -8.76
N ALA A 6 -15.25 7.10 -7.46
CA ALA A 6 -14.16 6.33 -6.85
C ALA A 6 -14.75 5.17 -6.03
N GLY A 7 -14.76 3.98 -6.62
CA GLY A 7 -15.46 2.82 -6.06
C GLY A 7 -16.97 3.06 -5.97
N ARG A 8 -17.50 3.06 -4.74
CA ARG A 8 -18.92 3.34 -4.44
C ARG A 8 -19.20 4.83 -4.18
N GLU A 9 -18.16 5.65 -4.06
CA GLU A 9 -18.27 7.06 -3.70
C GLU A 9 -18.29 7.93 -4.96
N ILE A 10 -19.01 9.05 -4.88
CA ILE A 10 -19.10 10.05 -5.94
C ILE A 10 -18.67 11.38 -5.34
N PHE A 11 -17.63 11.96 -5.94
CA PHE A 11 -17.07 13.25 -5.58
C PHE A 11 -17.44 14.29 -6.63
N ARG A 12 -17.69 15.52 -6.19
CA ARG A 12 -17.95 16.65 -7.07
C ARG A 12 -16.89 17.71 -6.81
N ILE A 13 -16.17 18.08 -7.87
CA ILE A 13 -15.11 19.10 -7.84
C ILE A 13 -15.59 20.29 -8.66
N SER A 14 -15.40 21.49 -8.11
CA SER A 14 -15.78 22.74 -8.79
C SER A 14 -14.88 22.99 -10.00
N ASP A 15 -15.45 23.39 -11.13
CA ASP A 15 -14.69 23.87 -12.32
C ASP A 15 -14.24 25.33 -12.13
N SER A 16 -13.61 25.61 -10.99
CA SER A 16 -12.99 26.92 -10.81
C SER A 16 -11.92 27.12 -11.89
N PRO A 17 -11.72 28.34 -12.43
CA PRO A 17 -10.62 28.65 -13.33
C PRO A 17 -9.25 28.26 -12.73
N ASN A 18 -9.17 28.18 -11.40
CA ASN A 18 -8.09 27.52 -10.69
C ASN A 18 -8.55 26.10 -10.33
N PHE A 19 -8.44 25.16 -11.27
CA PHE A 19 -8.64 23.74 -11.00
C PHE A 19 -7.84 23.38 -9.75
N ALA A 20 -8.53 23.03 -8.66
CA ALA A 20 -7.89 22.82 -7.37
C ALA A 20 -7.19 21.46 -7.38
N GLU A 21 -5.96 21.41 -7.91
CA GLU A 21 -5.13 20.21 -7.94
C GLU A 21 -5.05 19.54 -6.56
N ASN A 22 -5.03 20.36 -5.49
CA ASN A 22 -5.06 19.89 -4.11
C ASN A 22 -6.31 19.06 -3.79
N GLU A 23 -7.50 19.44 -4.28
CA GLU A 23 -8.73 18.66 -4.09
C GLU A 23 -8.64 17.29 -4.79
N VAL A 24 -8.02 17.24 -5.96
CA VAL A 24 -7.78 15.99 -6.69
C VAL A 24 -6.80 15.10 -5.95
N PHE A 25 -5.69 15.66 -5.44
CA PHE A 25 -4.73 14.89 -4.66
C PHE A 25 -5.34 14.37 -3.36
N HIS A 26 -6.17 15.16 -2.68
CA HIS A 26 -6.93 14.71 -1.51
C HIS A 26 -7.91 13.59 -1.85
N LEU A 27 -8.59 13.66 -2.99
CA LEU A 27 -9.48 12.60 -3.47
C LEU A 27 -8.69 11.31 -3.76
N ILE A 28 -7.58 11.40 -4.49
CA ILE A 28 -6.70 10.26 -4.79
C ILE A 28 -6.18 9.62 -3.50
N GLN A 29 -5.73 10.43 -2.54
CA GLN A 29 -5.28 9.96 -1.23
C GLN A 29 -6.41 9.27 -0.46
N SER A 30 -7.61 9.85 -0.44
CA SER A 30 -8.78 9.29 0.24
C SER A 30 -9.18 7.96 -0.38
N PHE A 31 -9.15 7.85 -1.71
CA PHE A 31 -9.44 6.61 -2.40
C PHE A 31 -8.38 5.53 -2.12
N ARG A 32 -7.09 5.89 -2.12
CA ARG A 32 -5.99 4.98 -1.70
C ARG A 32 -6.23 4.45 -0.29
N ALA A 33 -6.54 5.34 0.66
CA ALA A 33 -6.82 4.96 2.04
C ALA A 33 -8.05 4.04 2.15
N SER A 34 -9.10 4.30 1.37
CA SER A 34 -10.29 3.45 1.31
C SER A 34 -9.97 2.04 0.80
N LEU A 35 -9.18 1.93 -0.26
CA LEU A 35 -8.74 0.64 -0.80
C LEU A 35 -7.90 -0.15 0.20
N VAL A 36 -6.92 0.51 0.84
CA VAL A 36 -6.09 -0.14 1.87
C VAL A 36 -6.93 -0.65 3.04
N ARG A 37 -7.84 0.17 3.57
CA ARG A 37 -8.72 -0.26 4.67
C ARG A 37 -9.61 -1.43 4.28
N SER A 38 -10.17 -1.38 3.06
CA SER A 38 -11.00 -2.46 2.53
C SER A 38 -10.20 -3.75 2.39
N LEU A 39 -8.95 -3.66 1.92
CA LEU A 39 -8.06 -4.81 1.77
C LEU A 39 -7.72 -5.47 3.10
N ILE A 40 -7.36 -4.66 4.11
CA ILE A 40 -7.04 -5.17 5.45
C ILE A 40 -8.27 -5.83 6.08
N ALA A 41 -9.43 -5.16 6.02
CA ALA A 41 -10.68 -5.68 6.58
C ALA A 41 -11.17 -6.96 5.90
N ALA A 42 -10.89 -7.14 4.60
CA ALA A 42 -11.27 -8.32 3.84
C ALA A 42 -10.31 -9.52 4.03
N GLY A 43 -9.17 -9.33 4.70
CA GLY A 43 -8.15 -10.36 4.87
C GLY A 43 -6.93 -10.12 3.98
N LEU A 44 -5.94 -9.38 4.51
CA LEU A 44 -4.69 -9.10 3.81
C LEU A 44 -3.85 -10.37 3.59
N ASP A 45 -3.91 -11.33 4.50
CA ASP A 45 -3.26 -12.63 4.41
C ASP A 45 -3.71 -13.42 3.17
N THR A 46 -5.01 -13.48 2.94
CA THR A 46 -5.61 -14.16 1.79
C THR A 46 -5.23 -13.46 0.49
N TYR A 47 -5.24 -12.11 0.48
CA TYR A 47 -4.76 -11.35 -0.66
C TYR A 47 -3.31 -11.68 -0.99
N ILE A 48 -2.45 -11.76 0.03
CA ILE A 48 -1.02 -12.04 -0.15
C ILE A 48 -0.81 -13.47 -0.67
N GLU A 49 -1.53 -14.46 -0.13
CA GLU A 49 -1.45 -15.84 -0.61
C GLU A 49 -1.87 -15.93 -2.08
N LEU A 50 -2.95 -15.26 -2.49
CA LEU A 50 -3.40 -15.27 -3.88
C LEU A 50 -2.47 -14.51 -4.82
N ARG A 51 -2.02 -13.32 -4.42
CA ARG A 51 -1.26 -12.39 -5.27
C ARG A 51 0.21 -12.76 -5.38
N PHE A 52 0.82 -13.20 -4.29
CA PHE A 52 2.25 -13.49 -4.20
C PHE A 52 2.56 -14.98 -4.01
N ARG A 53 1.55 -15.85 -3.89
CA ARG A 53 1.72 -17.30 -3.65
C ARG A 53 2.55 -17.61 -2.41
N GLN A 54 2.42 -16.75 -1.39
CA GLN A 54 3.21 -16.84 -0.17
C GLN A 54 2.30 -16.83 1.05
N ARG A 55 2.51 -17.80 1.96
CA ARG A 55 1.90 -17.78 3.28
C ARG A 55 2.76 -16.98 4.24
N ILE A 56 2.12 -16.15 5.04
CA ILE A 56 2.78 -15.26 5.98
C ILE A 56 2.34 -15.56 7.40
N GLY A 57 3.29 -15.51 8.33
CA GLY A 57 2.99 -15.64 9.75
C GLY A 57 2.37 -14.36 10.32
N PRO A 58 1.72 -14.45 11.50
CA PRO A 58 0.97 -13.34 12.09
C PRO A 58 1.84 -12.10 12.40
N LYS A 59 3.11 -12.29 12.75
CA LYS A 59 4.04 -11.19 12.99
C LYS A 59 4.33 -10.39 11.72
N LEU A 60 4.63 -11.07 10.63
CA LEU A 60 4.90 -10.43 9.33
C LEU A 60 3.64 -9.78 8.78
N LEU A 61 2.48 -10.43 8.94
CA LEU A 61 1.19 -9.86 8.58
C LEU A 61 0.95 -8.51 9.28
N ALA A 62 1.14 -8.44 10.60
CA ALA A 62 0.98 -7.20 11.36
C ALA A 62 1.96 -6.09 10.92
N ASP A 63 3.19 -6.44 10.55
CA ASP A 63 4.16 -5.47 10.04
C ASP A 63 3.77 -4.95 8.64
N LEU A 64 3.22 -5.81 7.78
CA LEU A 64 2.70 -5.43 6.45
C LEU A 64 1.43 -4.57 6.56
N GLU A 65 0.53 -4.87 7.50
CA GLU A 65 -0.64 -4.03 7.79
C GLU A 65 -0.25 -2.63 8.24
N ARG A 66 0.74 -2.51 9.14
CA ARG A 66 1.28 -1.20 9.54
C ARG A 66 1.91 -0.46 8.36
N SER A 67 2.65 -1.17 7.52
CA SER A 67 3.27 -0.61 6.30
C SER A 67 2.22 -0.06 5.32
N LEU A 68 1.15 -0.82 5.06
CA LEU A 68 0.04 -0.37 4.22
C LEU A 68 -0.75 0.78 4.87
N THR A 69 -0.95 0.74 6.18
CA THR A 69 -1.57 1.85 6.92
C THR A 69 -0.72 3.13 6.81
N GLY A 70 0.61 3.01 6.81
CA GLY A 70 1.51 4.12 6.52
C GLY A 70 1.30 4.69 5.10
N LEU A 71 1.18 3.81 4.09
CA LEU A 71 0.87 4.20 2.70
C LEU A 71 -0.50 4.89 2.57
N ALA A 72 -1.51 4.47 3.34
CA ALA A 72 -2.83 5.10 3.34
C ALA A 72 -2.78 6.56 3.80
N HIS A 73 -1.92 6.88 4.77
CA HIS A 73 -1.79 8.23 5.34
C HIS A 73 -0.70 9.08 4.69
N SER A 74 0.20 8.48 3.90
CA SER A 74 1.24 9.25 3.22
C SER A 74 0.61 10.21 2.20
N PRO A 75 1.23 11.37 1.96
CA PRO A 75 0.81 12.26 0.87
C PRO A 75 0.96 11.55 -0.49
N VAL A 76 0.19 11.98 -1.48
CA VAL A 76 0.40 11.63 -2.88
C VAL A 76 1.37 12.64 -3.46
N LEU A 77 2.50 12.19 -4.02
CA LEU A 77 3.52 13.10 -4.52
C LEU A 77 3.12 13.69 -5.88
N PRO A 78 3.46 14.97 -6.15
CA PRO A 78 3.33 15.55 -7.48
C PRO A 78 4.20 14.74 -8.46
N GLY A 79 3.57 14.04 -9.39
CA GLY A 79 4.24 13.09 -10.31
C GLY A 79 3.68 11.67 -10.21
N GLU A 80 3.10 11.31 -9.06
CA GLU A 80 2.28 10.11 -8.95
C GLU A 80 0.89 10.39 -9.53
N PHE A 81 0.34 9.43 -10.28
CA PHE A 81 -1.01 9.51 -10.86
C PHE A 81 -1.23 10.69 -11.83
N VAL A 82 -0.18 11.19 -12.49
CA VAL A 82 -0.28 12.29 -13.49
C VAL A 82 -1.35 12.00 -14.54
N ASP A 83 -1.43 10.78 -15.04
CA ASP A 83 -2.44 10.38 -16.02
C ASP A 83 -3.87 10.48 -15.48
N VAL A 84 -4.07 10.14 -14.19
CA VAL A 84 -5.36 10.26 -13.51
C VAL A 84 -5.72 11.74 -13.34
N VAL A 85 -4.77 12.56 -12.89
CA VAL A 85 -4.98 14.01 -12.73
C VAL A 85 -5.32 14.66 -14.07
N ASN A 86 -4.58 14.33 -15.13
CA ASN A 86 -4.82 14.84 -16.48
C ASN A 86 -6.16 14.38 -17.04
N ALA A 87 -6.56 13.14 -16.78
CA ALA A 87 -7.87 12.65 -17.19
C ALA A 87 -9.01 13.37 -16.46
N ILE A 88 -8.89 13.60 -15.15
CA ILE A 88 -9.86 14.37 -14.37
C ILE A 88 -9.97 15.82 -14.91
N ARG A 89 -8.86 16.44 -15.29
CA ARG A 89 -8.89 17.78 -15.92
C ARG A 89 -9.68 17.76 -17.24
N LYS A 90 -9.47 16.74 -18.06
CA LYS A 90 -10.04 16.66 -19.41
C LYS A 90 -11.52 16.30 -19.43
N PHE A 91 -11.98 15.45 -18.51
CA PHE A 91 -13.33 14.90 -18.55
C PHE A 91 -14.22 15.47 -17.44
N ASP A 92 -15.50 15.66 -17.74
CA ASP A 92 -16.49 16.10 -16.75
C ASP A 92 -17.01 14.96 -15.88
N PHE A 93 -16.92 13.74 -16.41
CA PHE A 93 -17.21 12.50 -15.71
C PHE A 93 -16.01 11.57 -15.82
N TYR A 94 -15.45 11.17 -14.68
CA TYR A 94 -14.30 10.28 -14.64
C TYR A 94 -14.46 9.22 -13.57
N ALA A 95 -14.25 7.95 -13.92
CA ALA A 95 -14.18 6.86 -12.96
C ALA A 95 -12.71 6.60 -12.60
N LEU A 96 -12.36 6.73 -11.32
CA LEU A 96 -11.00 6.44 -10.86
C LEU A 96 -10.68 4.97 -11.10
N PRO A 97 -9.61 4.67 -11.86
CA PRO A 97 -9.16 3.30 -12.03
C PRO A 97 -8.56 2.81 -10.71
N SER A 98 -8.88 1.60 -10.28
CA SER A 98 -8.28 1.00 -9.07
C SER A 98 -6.88 0.43 -9.32
N GLU A 99 -6.56 0.07 -10.56
CA GLU A 99 -5.33 -0.63 -10.94
C GLU A 99 -4.03 0.09 -10.49
N PRO A 100 -3.87 1.42 -10.69
CA PRO A 100 -2.65 2.10 -10.26
C PRO A 100 -2.46 2.10 -8.73
N PHE A 101 -3.57 2.07 -7.98
CA PHE A 101 -3.55 2.00 -6.52
C PHE A 101 -3.15 0.62 -6.04
N TYR A 102 -3.73 -0.45 -6.62
CA TYR A 102 -3.32 -1.82 -6.31
C TYR A 102 -1.85 -2.06 -6.67
N ARG A 103 -1.33 -1.45 -7.74
CA ARG A 103 0.10 -1.51 -8.05
C ARG A 103 0.98 -0.90 -6.94
N GLN A 104 0.59 0.23 -6.35
CA GLN A 104 1.31 0.81 -5.21
C GLN A 104 1.25 -0.09 -3.97
N ILE A 105 0.09 -0.68 -3.68
CA ILE A 105 -0.10 -1.63 -2.58
C ILE A 105 0.81 -2.85 -2.80
N ASP A 106 0.77 -3.44 -3.99
CA ASP A 106 1.58 -4.62 -4.34
C ASP A 106 3.08 -4.35 -4.19
N GLU A 107 3.55 -3.18 -4.63
CA GLU A 107 4.94 -2.80 -4.50
C GLU A 107 5.36 -2.63 -3.04
N ARG A 108 4.50 -2.00 -2.22
CA ARG A 108 4.74 -1.87 -0.78
C ARG A 108 4.80 -3.23 -0.08
N LEU A 109 3.91 -4.14 -0.45
CA LEU A 109 3.90 -5.50 0.08
C LEU A 109 5.16 -6.28 -0.35
N ARG A 110 5.52 -6.22 -1.63
CA ARG A 110 6.72 -6.86 -2.16
C ARG A 110 7.99 -6.42 -1.43
N GLN A 111 8.14 -5.12 -1.19
CA GLN A 111 9.27 -4.58 -0.42
C GLN A 111 9.33 -5.15 1.00
N GLY A 112 8.18 -5.23 1.68
CA GLY A 112 8.11 -5.81 3.02
C GLY A 112 8.42 -7.32 3.06
N LEU A 113 7.98 -8.06 2.04
CA LEU A 113 8.27 -9.49 1.89
C LEU A 113 9.77 -9.74 1.66
N ILE A 114 10.40 -9.00 0.74
CA ILE A 114 11.84 -9.14 0.42
C ILE A 114 12.72 -8.79 1.63
N GLN A 115 12.42 -7.69 2.32
CA GLN A 115 13.20 -7.25 3.47
C GLN A 115 13.23 -8.29 4.60
N THR A 116 12.15 -9.06 4.73
CA THR A 116 12.02 -10.12 5.72
C THR A 116 12.88 -11.34 5.36
N GLU A 117 12.93 -11.74 4.09
CA GLU A 117 13.78 -12.86 3.63
C GLU A 117 15.27 -12.60 3.89
N ILE A 118 15.72 -11.36 3.71
CA ILE A 118 17.11 -10.96 3.95
C ILE A 118 17.43 -11.05 5.47
N ASN A 119 16.52 -10.61 6.33
CA ASN A 119 16.69 -10.64 7.79
C ASN A 119 16.69 -12.07 8.37
N PHE A 120 15.90 -12.99 7.81
CA PHE A 120 15.96 -14.41 8.19
C PHE A 120 17.29 -15.06 7.81
N ARG A 121 17.84 -14.75 6.62
CA ARG A 121 19.13 -15.30 6.18
C ARG A 121 20.33 -14.83 7.02
N THR A 122 20.29 -13.60 7.53
CA THR A 122 21.38 -13.05 8.36
C THR A 122 21.28 -13.51 9.82
N SER A 123 20.08 -13.71 10.35
CA SER A 123 19.86 -14.25 11.70
C SER A 123 20.28 -15.72 11.85
N SER A 124 20.22 -16.52 10.77
CA SER A 124 20.59 -17.95 10.81
C SER A 124 22.11 -18.20 10.94
N LYS A 125 22.97 -17.17 10.79
CA LYS A 125 24.44 -17.33 10.81
C LYS A 125 25.10 -17.02 12.16
N ARG A 126 24.34 -16.80 13.24
CA ARG A 126 24.92 -16.50 14.57
C ARG A 126 24.42 -17.45 15.65
N THR A 127 25.12 -18.57 15.79
CA THR A 127 25.47 -19.16 17.10
C THR A 127 26.60 -20.18 16.90
N PRO A 128 27.86 -19.89 17.27
CA PRO A 128 28.75 -20.95 17.68
C PRO A 128 28.24 -21.43 19.06
N ARG A 129 27.74 -22.67 19.11
CA ARG A 129 27.57 -23.40 20.37
C ARG A 129 28.97 -23.57 20.99
N LEU A 130 29.32 -22.70 21.93
CA LEU A 130 30.40 -22.97 22.87
C LEU A 130 29.89 -24.06 23.81
N TYR A 131 30.24 -25.30 23.52
CA TYR A 131 30.06 -26.41 24.45
C TYR A 131 30.88 -26.12 25.71
N ALA A 132 30.19 -26.14 26.86
CA ALA A 132 30.77 -26.12 28.17
C ALA A 132 31.75 -27.29 28.32
N LEU A 133 33.01 -26.99 28.62
CA LEU A 133 33.93 -27.96 29.22
C LEU A 133 33.77 -27.86 30.73
N SER A 134 32.85 -28.66 31.25
CA SER A 134 32.91 -29.12 32.63
C SER A 134 34.17 -29.96 32.78
N ARG A 135 35.18 -29.46 33.51
CA ARG A 135 36.22 -30.33 34.09
C ARG A 135 36.23 -30.15 35.59
N THR A 136 35.64 -31.13 36.24
CA THR A 136 35.95 -31.57 37.60
C THR A 136 37.41 -31.99 37.69
N ALA A 137 38.16 -31.43 38.64
CA ALA A 137 39.05 -32.09 39.59
C ALA A 137 39.80 -31.02 40.39
#